data_AF-A0A3S5BU88-F1
#
_entry.id   AF-A0A3S5BU88-F1
#
_cell.length_a   1.000
_cell.length_b   1.000
_cell.length_c   1.000
_cell.angle_alpha   90.00
_cell.angle_beta   90.00
_cell.angle_gamma   90.00
#
_symmetry.space_group_name_H-M   'P 1'
#
loop_
_entity.id
_entity.type
_entity.pdbx_description
1 polymer ?
#
loop_
_entity_poly.entity_id
_entity_poly.type
_entity_poly.pdbx_seq_one_letter_code
_entity_poly.pdbx_strand_id
1 'polypeptide(L)' 'MLAAIHAYFKKPSGLCAVIRLQERLETLQISDLDHAVRYQKICNQLREDLIGVNKRFRSNLLHPPLERNIPPFAGK' A
#
# COMPACT_ATOMS: atom_id res chain seq x y z
N MET A 1 -10.01 -23.53 3.37
CA MET A 1 -8.81 -22.90 2.78
C MET A 1 -9.05 -21.44 2.36
N LEU A 2 -10.12 -21.13 1.59
CA LEU A 2 -10.49 -19.76 1.18
C LEU A 2 -10.73 -18.76 2.34
N ALA A 3 -11.31 -19.21 3.46
CA ALA A 3 -11.54 -18.38 4.64
C ALA A 3 -10.23 -17.83 5.26
N ALA A 4 -9.15 -18.63 5.25
CA ALA A 4 -7.86 -18.22 5.77
C ALA A 4 -7.20 -17.17 4.86
N ILE A 5 -7.33 -17.32 3.54
CA ILE A 5 -6.87 -16.32 2.56
C ILE A 5 -7.62 -15.00 2.73
N HIS A 6 -8.94 -15.06 2.93
CA HIS A 6 -9.75 -13.88 3.22
C HIS A 6 -9.37 -13.21 4.54
N ALA A 7 -9.12 -13.98 5.59
CA ALA A 7 -8.67 -13.45 6.89
C ALA A 7 -7.28 -12.78 6.79
N TYR A 8 -6.38 -13.32 5.97
CA TYR A 8 -5.05 -12.73 5.77
C TYR A 8 -5.11 -11.38 5.04
N PHE A 9 -6.01 -11.21 4.08
CA PHE A 9 -6.26 -9.92 3.43
C PHE A 9 -6.90 -8.88 4.35
N LYS A 10 -7.60 -9.31 5.40
CA LYS A 10 -8.17 -8.42 6.40
C LYS A 10 -7.15 -7.95 7.44
N LYS A 11 -5.96 -8.55 7.51
CA LYS A 11 -4.91 -8.09 8.42
C LYS A 11 -4.34 -6.76 7.92
N PRO A 12 -4.13 -5.78 8.82
CA PRO A 12 -3.44 -4.55 8.46
C PRO A 12 -2.02 -4.93 8.01
N SER A 13 -1.76 -4.76 6.72
CA SER A 13 -0.49 -5.04 6.08
C SER A 13 -0.23 -3.96 5.04
N GLY A 14 1.04 -3.61 4.84
CA GLY A 14 1.41 -2.56 3.88
C GLY A 14 0.99 -2.95 2.45
N LEU A 15 0.71 -1.95 1.62
CA LEU A 15 0.20 -2.14 0.25
C LEU A 15 1.05 -3.13 -0.57
N CYS A 16 2.39 -3.06 -0.46
CA CYS A 16 3.30 -3.98 -1.14
C CYS A 16 3.10 -5.45 -0.72
N ALA A 17 2.80 -5.72 0.54
CA ALA A 17 2.55 -7.09 1.01
C ALA A 17 1.25 -7.65 0.44
N VAL A 18 0.22 -6.80 0.31
CA VAL A 18 -1.07 -7.16 -0.29
C VAL A 18 -0.91 -7.45 -1.78
N ILE A 19 -0.14 -6.63 -2.51
CA ILE A 19 0.17 -6.85 -3.93
C ILE A 19 0.88 -8.19 -4.14
N ARG A 20 1.98 -8.44 -3.40
CA ARG A 20 2.73 -9.71 -3.50
C ARG A 20 1.86 -10.92 -3.18
N LEU A 21 0.92 -10.79 -2.25
CA LEU A 21 -0.02 -11.85 -1.93
C LEU A 21 -1.01 -12.08 -3.07
N GLN A 22 -1.55 -11.01 -3.67
CA GLN A 22 -2.44 -11.09 -4.82
C GLN A 22 -1.77 -11.76 -6.03
N GLU A 23 -0.53 -11.37 -6.36
CA GLU A 23 0.28 -11.99 -7.41
C GLU A 23 0.48 -13.49 -7.17
N ARG A 24 0.80 -13.89 -5.93
CA ARG A 24 0.95 -15.32 -5.59
C ARG A 24 -0.36 -16.08 -5.74
N LEU A 25 -1.51 -15.48 -5.42
CA LEU A 25 -2.80 -16.15 -5.58
C LEU A 25 -3.16 -16.39 -7.04
N GLU A 26 -2.76 -15.50 -7.94
CA GLU A 26 -2.95 -15.66 -9.38
C GLU A 26 -2.13 -16.83 -9.94
N THR A 27 -0.90 -17.02 -9.44
CA THR A 27 -0.08 -18.18 -9.83
C THR A 27 -0.68 -19.52 -9.40
N LEU A 28 -1.53 -19.53 -8.37
CA LEU A 28 -2.14 -20.76 -7.84
C LEU A 28 -3.42 -21.17 -8.57
N GLN A 29 -3.94 -20.35 -9.50
CA GLN A 29 -5.16 -20.60 -10.30
C GLN A 29 -6.33 -21.18 -9.50
N ILE A 30 -6.55 -20.67 -8.29
CA ILE A 30 -7.60 -21.18 -7.41
C ILE A 30 -8.96 -20.74 -7.96
N SER A 31 -9.76 -21.70 -8.41
CA SER A 31 -11.17 -21.50 -8.77
C SER A 31 -11.92 -20.85 -7.59
N ASP A 32 -12.81 -19.88 -7.87
CA ASP A 32 -13.59 -19.08 -6.89
C ASP A 32 -12.85 -17.92 -6.19
N LEU A 33 -11.63 -17.59 -6.59
CA LEU A 33 -10.96 -16.37 -6.13
C LEU A 33 -11.34 -15.18 -7.03
N ASP A 34 -12.13 -14.25 -6.48
CA ASP A 34 -12.47 -13.00 -7.17
C ASP A 34 -11.27 -12.03 -7.15
N HIS A 35 -10.43 -12.14 -8.17
CA HIS A 35 -9.25 -11.30 -8.37
C HIS A 35 -9.64 -9.84 -8.67
N ALA A 36 -10.72 -9.61 -9.41
CA ALA A 36 -11.15 -8.28 -9.83
C ALA A 36 -11.53 -7.41 -8.62
N VAL A 37 -12.35 -7.94 -7.72
CA VAL A 37 -12.75 -7.23 -6.49
C VAL A 37 -11.54 -6.96 -5.58
N ARG A 38 -10.56 -7.86 -5.55
CA ARG A 38 -9.33 -7.66 -4.76
C ARG A 38 -8.46 -6.56 -5.35
N TYR A 39 -8.26 -6.54 -6.66
CA TYR A 39 -7.53 -5.46 -7.33
C TYR A 39 -8.20 -4.11 -7.12
N GLN A 40 -9.54 -4.04 -7.19
CA GLN A 40 -10.26 -2.80 -6.92
C GLN A 40 -9.95 -2.26 -5.51
N LYS A 41 -9.89 -3.13 -4.50
CA LYS A 41 -9.51 -2.74 -3.13
C LYS A 41 -8.06 -2.26 -3.04
N ILE A 42 -7.13 -2.94 -3.72
CA ILE A 42 -5.72 -2.53 -3.79
C ILE A 42 -5.58 -1.14 -4.43
N CYS A 43 -6.26 -0.90 -5.56
CA CYS A 43 -6.26 0.39 -6.23
C CYS A 43 -6.87 1.50 -5.38
N ASN A 44 -7.95 1.23 -4.65
CA ASN A 44 -8.53 2.18 -3.72
C ASN A 44 -7.57 2.53 -2.59
N GLN A 45 -6.89 1.54 -2.00
CA GLN A 45 -5.87 1.79 -0.98
C GLN A 45 -4.71 2.63 -1.53
N LEU A 46 -4.22 2.31 -2.72
CA LEU A 46 -3.17 3.08 -3.40
C LEU A 46 -3.60 4.54 -3.60
N ARG A 47 -4.84 4.77 -4.01
CA ARG A 47 -5.38 6.12 -4.19
C ARG A 47 -5.33 6.92 -2.89
N GLU A 48 -5.81 6.33 -1.80
CA GLU A 48 -5.81 6.99 -0.49
C GLU A 48 -4.39 7.25 0.03
N ASP A 49 -3.46 6.31 -0.18
CA ASP A 49 -2.04 6.49 0.15
C ASP A 49 -1.42 7.66 -0.64
N LEU A 50 -1.70 7.75 -1.95
CA LEU A 50 -1.23 8.85 -2.80
C LEU A 50 -1.80 10.21 -2.36
N ILE A 51 -3.09 10.27 -2.01
CA ILE A 51 -3.71 11.47 -1.46
C ILE A 51 -3.02 11.87 -0.14
N GLY A 52 -2.77 10.90 0.74
CA GLY A 52 -2.07 11.12 2.00
C GLY A 52 -0.64 11.64 1.82
N VAL A 53 0.12 11.05 0.90
CA VAL A 53 1.48 11.48 0.54
C VAL A 53 1.45 12.90 -0.04
N ASN A 54 0.56 13.19 -1.00
CA ASN A 54 0.43 14.51 -1.58
C ASN A 54 0.05 15.58 -0.53
N LYS A 55 -0.85 15.25 0.41
CA LYS A 55 -1.19 16.14 1.52
C LYS A 55 0.04 16.43 2.38
N ARG A 56 0.78 15.39 2.79
CA ARG A 56 2.01 15.55 3.59
C ARG A 56 3.08 16.34 2.84
N PHE A 57 3.25 16.09 1.56
CA PHE A 57 4.19 16.81 0.70
C PHE A 57 3.83 18.30 0.64
N ARG A 58 2.59 18.64 0.31
CA ARG A 58 2.12 20.03 0.25
C ARG A 58 2.23 20.75 1.60
N SER A 59 1.89 20.07 2.69
CA SER A 59 1.97 20.65 4.04
C SER A 59 3.41 20.88 4.52
N ASN A 60 4.38 20.12 4.02
CA ASN A 60 5.76 20.18 4.48
C ASN A 60 6.74 20.65 3.39
N LEU A 61 6.25 21.18 2.27
CA LEU A 61 7.07 21.54 1.11
C LEU A 61 8.19 22.55 1.45
N LEU A 62 7.86 23.55 2.28
CA LEU A 62 8.80 24.61 2.67
C LEU A 62 9.71 24.20 3.85
N HIS A 63 9.17 23.33 4.71
CA HIS A 63 9.79 22.91 5.97
C HIS A 63 9.63 21.39 6.17
N PRO A 64 10.29 20.56 5.35
CA PRO A 64 10.22 19.12 5.54
C PRO A 64 10.93 18.76 6.84
N PRO A 65 10.39 17.81 7.62
CA PRO A 65 11.06 17.32 8.82
C PRO A 65 12.37 16.64 8.40
N LEU A 66 13.48 17.19 8.88
CA LEU A 66 14.82 16.64 8.65
C LEU A 66 15.17 15.66 9.76
N GLU A 67 15.80 14.55 9.41
CA GLU A 67 16.43 13.69 10.42
C GLU A 67 17.62 14.40 11.06
N ARG A 68 17.95 14.00 12.29
CA ARG A 68 19.09 14.57 13.03
C ARG A 68 20.38 14.40 12.21
N ASN A 69 21.20 15.45 12.19
CA ASN A 69 22.50 15.51 11.49
C ASN A 69 22.44 15.58 9.96
N ILE A 70 21.28 15.83 9.34
CA ILE A 70 21.20 16.06 7.89
C ILE A 70 21.26 17.57 7.60
N PRO A 71 22.19 18.03 6.73
CA PRO A 71 22.27 19.45 6.38
C PRO A 71 21.00 19.90 5.60
N PRO A 72 20.49 21.12 5.85
CA PRO A 72 19.20 21.57 5.32
C PRO A 72 19.09 21.65 3.79
N PHE A 73 20.21 21.69 3.08
CA PHE A 73 20.21 21.75 1.60
C PHE A 73 20.16 20.37 0.94
N ALA A 74 20.54 19.30 1.67
CA ALA A 74 20.60 17.93 1.13
C ALA A 74 19.53 17.01 1.73
N GLY A 75 18.86 17.44 2.81
CA GLY A 75 17.79 16.66 3.45
C GLY A 75 16.37 17.11 3.12
N LYS A 76 16.21 18.26 2.46
CA LYS A 76 14.92 18.72 1.92
C LYS A 76 14.67 18.05 0.57
#